data_AF-A0A851GFD1-F1
#
_entry.id   AF-A0A851GFD1-F1
#
_cell.length_a   1.000
_cell.length_b   1.000
_cell.length_c   1.000
_cell.angle_alpha   90.00
_cell.angle_beta   90.00
_cell.angle_gamma   90.00
#
_symmetry.space_group_name_H-M   'P 1'
#
loop_
_entity.id
_entity.type
_entity.pdbx_description
1 polymer ?
#
loop_
_entity_poly.entity_id
_entity_poly.type
_entity_poly.pdbx_seq_one_letter_code
_entity_poly.pdbx_strand_id
1 'polypeptide(L)'
;MPFKTAIKWTHRLVTVSLLALVIGFLWLNHQPNQRKSDELQRVYKLSDSVWLYMTVNNQGGTTVPTIYRYYLSGALSGKDTDIIHQLAMKYPIIEGTGTITSASIDTSGEVKIAYSGKVISIENNITDLRFSVKP
;
A
#
# COMPACT_ATOMS: atom_id res chain seq x y z
N MET A 1 10.05 -43.81 -39.15
CA MET A 1 9.13 -43.61 -38.00
C MET A 1 8.79 -42.11 -37.84
N PRO A 2 7.83 -41.59 -38.62
CA PRO A 2 7.53 -40.14 -38.68
C PRO A 2 6.68 -39.62 -37.50
N PHE A 3 5.90 -40.50 -36.85
CA PHE A 3 4.99 -40.13 -35.76
C PHE A 3 5.70 -39.58 -34.52
N LYS A 4 6.90 -40.06 -34.19
CA LYS A 4 7.69 -39.57 -33.05
C LYS A 4 8.17 -38.13 -33.23
N THR A 5 8.37 -37.70 -34.47
CA THR A 5 8.81 -36.34 -34.81
C THR A 5 7.65 -35.35 -34.76
N ALA A 6 6.48 -35.75 -35.26
CA ALA A 6 5.26 -34.93 -35.20
C ALA A 6 4.84 -34.63 -33.76
N ILE A 7 4.82 -35.64 -32.89
CA ILE A 7 4.45 -35.47 -31.47
C ILE A 7 5.40 -34.49 -30.75
N LYS A 8 6.71 -34.55 -31.01
CA LYS A 8 7.69 -33.62 -30.43
C LYS A 8 7.47 -32.18 -30.92
N TRP A 9 7.12 -32.00 -32.19
CA TRP A 9 6.83 -30.69 -32.75
C TRP A 9 5.55 -30.08 -32.21
N THR A 10 4.48 -30.89 -32.12
CA THR A 10 3.22 -30.46 -31.50
C THR A 10 3.43 -30.08 -30.04
N HIS A 11 4.14 -30.90 -29.27
CA HIS A 11 4.47 -30.56 -27.89
C HIS A 11 5.23 -29.23 -27.81
N ARG A 12 6.25 -29.03 -28.66
CA ARG A 12 7.04 -27.79 -28.66
C ARG A 12 6.20 -26.56 -29.00
N LEU A 13 5.29 -26.67 -29.97
CA LEU A 13 4.37 -25.58 -30.32
C LEU A 13 3.43 -25.24 -29.16
N VAL A 14 2.86 -26.25 -28.50
CA VAL A 14 1.99 -26.07 -27.34
C VAL A 14 2.74 -25.40 -26.19
N THR A 15 3.97 -25.84 -25.89
CA THR A 15 4.77 -25.24 -24.81
C THR A 15 5.13 -23.78 -25.10
N VAL A 16 5.49 -23.45 -26.34
CA VAL A 16 5.79 -22.07 -26.75
C VAL A 16 4.54 -21.19 -26.69
N SER A 17 3.40 -21.70 -27.16
CA SER A 17 2.12 -20.99 -27.09
C SER A 17 1.71 -20.72 -25.64
N LEU A 18 1.87 -21.71 -24.75
CA LEU A 18 1.57 -21.55 -23.33
C LEU A 18 2.51 -20.53 -22.68
N LEU A 19 3.80 -20.58 -22.99
CA LEU A 19 4.78 -19.62 -22.47
C LEU A 19 4.42 -18.18 -22.89
N ALA A 20 4.04 -17.98 -24.15
CA ALA A 20 3.61 -16.67 -24.66
C ALA A 20 2.36 -16.17 -23.93
N LEU A 21 1.38 -17.04 -23.69
CA LEU A 21 0.18 -16.70 -22.91
C LEU A 21 0.51 -16.31 -21.47
N VAL A 22 1.40 -17.05 -20.80
CA VAL A 22 1.82 -16.74 -19.43
C VAL A 22 2.55 -15.40 -19.37
N ILE A 23 3.50 -15.15 -20.28
CA ILE A 23 4.23 -13.87 -20.33
C ILE A 23 3.27 -12.72 -20.62
N GLY A 24 2.36 -12.90 -21.59
CA GLY A 24 1.33 -11.91 -21.91
C GLY A 24 0.41 -11.62 -20.73
N PHE A 25 -0.03 -12.66 -20.02
CA PHE A 25 -0.84 -12.52 -18.81
C PHE A 25 -0.10 -11.79 -17.69
N LEU A 26 1.18 -12.12 -17.46
CA LEU A 26 2.02 -11.42 -16.48
C LEU A 26 2.20 -9.95 -16.83
N TRP A 27 2.39 -9.61 -18.10
CA TRP A 27 2.49 -8.23 -18.55
C TRP A 27 1.16 -7.49 -18.36
N LEU A 28 0.04 -8.05 -18.84
CA LEU A 28 -1.28 -7.41 -18.71
C LEU A 28 -1.71 -7.20 -17.25
N ASN A 29 -1.30 -8.10 -16.35
CA ASN A 29 -1.56 -7.97 -14.91
C ASN A 29 -0.46 -7.21 -14.16
N HIS A 30 0.55 -6.69 -14.86
CA HIS A 30 1.57 -5.85 -14.24
C HIS A 30 0.97 -4.48 -13.93
N GLN A 31 0.32 -4.38 -12.77
CA GLN A 31 -0.14 -3.09 -12.27
C GLN A 31 1.08 -2.28 -11.81
N PRO A 32 1.28 -1.05 -12.33
CA PRO A 32 2.32 -0.18 -11.81
C PRO A 32 2.09 0.02 -10.32
N ASN A 33 3.16 -0.10 -9.52
CA ASN A 33 3.08 0.05 -8.08
C ASN A 33 2.51 1.43 -7.73
N GLN A 34 1.23 1.49 -7.35
CA GLN A 34 0.52 2.74 -7.08
C GLN A 34 1.23 3.58 -6.01
N ARG A 35 2.00 2.94 -5.12
CA ARG A 35 2.77 3.59 -4.05
C ARG A 35 4.04 4.30 -4.52
N LYS A 36 4.49 4.11 -5.77
CA LYS A 36 5.72 4.75 -6.28
C LYS A 36 5.62 6.28 -6.35
N SER A 37 4.39 6.78 -6.37
CA SER A 37 4.09 8.20 -6.55
C SER A 37 3.50 8.83 -5.29
N ASP A 38 3.60 8.12 -4.17
CA ASP A 38 3.27 8.66 -2.87
C ASP A 38 4.31 9.72 -2.49
N GLU A 39 3.84 10.85 -1.95
CA GLU A 39 4.68 11.90 -1.42
C GLU A 39 4.59 11.91 0.11
N LEU A 40 5.72 12.15 0.79
CA LEU A 40 5.74 12.31 2.24
C LEU A 40 5.19 13.69 2.58
N GLN A 41 4.06 13.73 3.28
CA GLN A 41 3.40 15.00 3.58
C GLN A 41 3.66 15.46 5.01
N ARG A 42 3.54 14.55 5.99
CA ARG A 42 3.65 14.89 7.41
C ARG A 42 4.34 13.79 8.20
N VAL A 43 5.10 14.21 9.22
CA VAL A 43 5.82 13.35 10.14
C VAL A 43 5.61 13.88 11.57
N TYR A 44 5.03 13.06 12.43
CA TYR A 44 4.74 13.41 13.82
C TYR A 44 5.40 12.43 14.79
N LYS A 45 6.16 12.96 15.75
CA LYS A 45 6.70 12.15 16.84
C LYS A 45 5.62 11.95 17.90
N LEU A 46 5.19 10.70 18.11
CA LEU A 46 4.21 10.36 19.16
C LEU A 46 4.91 10.01 20.48
N SER A 47 6.08 9.38 20.40
CA SER A 47 6.94 9.02 21.54
C SER A 47 8.40 8.94 21.10
N ASP A 48 9.30 8.60 22.01
CA ASP A 48 10.71 8.35 21.67
C ASP A 48 10.91 7.16 20.71
N SER A 49 9.97 6.22 20.68
CA SER A 49 10.04 5.00 19.87
C SER A 49 9.02 4.95 18.73
N VAL A 50 8.00 5.82 18.71
CA VAL A 50 6.90 5.76 17.74
C VAL A 50 6.68 7.10 17.05
N TRP A 51 6.62 7.03 15.73
CA TRP A 51 6.35 8.12 14.82
C TRP A 51 5.17 7.76 13.91
N LEU A 52 4.38 8.78 13.61
CA LEU A 52 3.27 8.73 12.67
C LEU A 52 3.67 9.44 11.39
N TYR A 53 3.75 8.69 10.30
CA TYR A 53 4.05 9.19 8.97
C TYR A 53 2.77 9.24 8.14
N MET A 54 2.66 10.26 7.30
CA MET A 54 1.55 10.43 6.37
C MET A 54 2.10 10.57 4.95
N THR A 55 1.63 9.70 4.06
CA THR A 55 1.85 9.87 2.62
C THR A 55 0.56 10.26 1.91
N VAL A 56 0.72 10.97 0.80
CA VAL A 56 -0.38 11.38 -0.07
C VAL A 56 -0.16 10.86 -1.47
N ASN A 57 -1.22 10.36 -2.08
CA ASN A 57 -1.25 9.99 -3.49
C ASN A 57 -2.34 10.79 -4.20
N ASN A 58 -1.93 11.68 -5.09
CA ASN A 58 -2.83 12.55 -5.84
C ASN A 58 -2.81 12.30 -7.37
N GLN A 59 -2.37 11.11 -7.80
CA GLN A 59 -2.08 10.89 -9.23
C GLN A 59 -3.32 10.90 -10.14
N GLY A 60 -4.51 10.62 -9.63
CA GLY A 60 -5.70 10.58 -10.46
C GLY A 60 -6.40 11.94 -10.63
N GLY A 61 -5.72 13.03 -10.27
CA GLY A 61 -6.14 14.40 -10.57
C GLY A 61 -7.50 14.73 -9.97
N THR A 62 -8.39 15.32 -10.77
CA THR A 62 -9.73 15.74 -10.31
C THR A 62 -10.74 14.60 -10.27
N THR A 63 -10.47 13.48 -10.95
CA THR A 63 -11.44 12.39 -11.14
C THR A 63 -11.28 11.25 -10.16
N VAL A 64 -10.11 11.10 -9.54
CA VAL A 64 -9.85 10.11 -8.50
C VAL A 64 -9.56 10.85 -7.20
N PRO A 65 -10.20 10.48 -6.09
CA PRO A 65 -9.95 11.15 -4.82
C PRO A 65 -8.49 10.98 -4.39
N THR A 66 -7.91 12.03 -3.83
CA THR A 66 -6.61 11.99 -3.17
C THR A 66 -6.65 10.96 -2.03
N ILE A 67 -5.70 10.03 -2.04
CA ILE A 67 -5.59 9.00 -1.00
C ILE A 67 -4.53 9.42 0.00
N TYR A 68 -4.88 9.37 1.28
CA TYR A 68 -3.99 9.55 2.41
C TYR A 68 -3.72 8.21 3.07
N ARG A 69 -2.45 7.92 3.33
CA ARG A 69 -2.01 6.72 4.04
C ARG A 69 -1.23 7.10 5.27
N TYR A 70 -1.57 6.47 6.38
CA TYR A 70 -0.95 6.71 7.67
C TYR A 70 -0.17 5.46 8.09
N TYR A 71 1.05 5.67 8.59
CA TYR A 71 1.96 4.60 8.99
C TYR A 71 2.50 4.86 10.39
N LEU A 72 2.59 3.79 11.17
CA LEU A 72 3.32 3.81 12.43
C LEU A 72 4.67 3.12 12.26
N SER A 73 5.73 3.76 12.74
CA SER A 73 7.08 3.23 12.67
C SER A 73 7.96 3.88 13.73
N GLY A 74 9.12 3.30 14.02
CA GLY A 74 10.21 4.05 14.66
C GLY A 74 10.70 5.21 13.79
N ALA A 75 11.65 5.97 14.33
CA ALA A 75 12.31 7.05 13.60
C ALA A 75 12.97 6.49 12.33
N LEU A 76 12.57 7.01 11.17
CA LEU A 76 13.13 6.66 9.87
C LEU A 76 14.15 7.74 9.51
N SER A 77 15.30 7.31 8.98
CA SER A 77 16.39 8.19 8.58
C SER A 77 16.55 8.20 7.06
N GLY A 78 17.02 9.31 6.52
CA GLY A 78 17.25 9.51 5.08
C GLY A 78 16.49 10.72 4.54
N LYS A 79 16.47 10.85 3.21
CA LYS A 79 15.64 11.84 2.52
C LYS A 79 14.20 11.35 2.45
N ASP A 80 13.26 12.25 2.14
CA ASP A 80 11.84 11.91 2.00
C ASP A 80 11.60 10.73 1.07
N THR A 81 12.34 10.63 -0.04
CA THR A 81 12.29 9.49 -0.97
C THR A 81 12.67 8.16 -0.32
N ASP A 82 13.70 8.17 0.54
CA ASP A 82 14.16 6.97 1.25
C ASP A 82 13.13 6.55 2.31
N ILE A 83 12.51 7.53 2.96
CA ILE A 83 11.42 7.30 3.92
C ILE A 83 10.21 6.70 3.20
N ILE A 84 9.79 7.26 2.06
CA ILE A 84 8.68 6.74 1.25
C ILE A 84 8.95 5.30 0.81
N HIS A 85 10.16 4.99 0.35
CA HIS A 85 10.53 3.62 -0.02
C HIS A 85 10.41 2.65 1.15
N GLN A 86 10.85 3.06 2.35
CA GLN A 86 10.72 2.26 3.56
C GLN A 86 9.25 2.09 3.98
N LEU A 87 8.42 3.14 3.85
CA LEU A 87 6.99 3.09 4.14
C LEU A 87 6.20 2.25 3.13
N ALA A 88 6.60 2.25 1.85
CA ALA A 88 5.96 1.47 0.80
C ALA A 88 6.07 -0.05 1.04
N MET A 89 7.09 -0.48 1.79
CA MET A 89 7.30 -1.87 2.22
C MET A 89 6.47 -2.25 3.45
N LYS A 90 5.80 -1.29 4.10
CA LYS A 90 4.93 -1.50 5.26
C LYS A 90 3.46 -1.46 4.88
N TYR A 91 2.61 -1.99 5.75
CA TYR A 91 1.17 -1.79 5.66
C TYR A 91 0.79 -0.48 6.36
N PRO A 92 -0.04 0.38 5.73
CA PRO A 92 -0.58 1.55 6.41
C PRO A 92 -1.59 1.09 7.46
N ILE A 93 -1.59 1.76 8.60
CA ILE A 93 -2.59 1.56 9.66
C ILE A 93 -3.97 1.99 9.20
N ILE A 94 -4.05 3.06 8.40
CA ILE A 94 -5.27 3.63 7.85
C ILE A 94 -4.98 4.12 6.43
N GLU A 95 -5.81 3.73 5.47
CA GLU A 95 -5.88 4.29 4.13
C GLU A 95 -7.26 4.92 3.94
N GLY A 96 -7.32 6.15 3.43
CA GLY A 96 -8.59 6.84 3.25
C GLY A 96 -8.47 8.19 2.56
N THR A 97 -9.55 8.96 2.58
CA THR A 97 -9.62 10.31 1.96
C THR A 97 -9.79 11.43 2.99
N GLY A 98 -9.68 11.08 4.27
CA GLY A 98 -9.84 11.95 5.42
C GLY A 98 -8.52 12.27 6.13
N THR A 99 -8.64 12.90 7.31
CA THR A 99 -7.49 13.31 8.13
C THR A 99 -7.53 12.71 9.53
N ILE A 100 -6.35 12.44 10.06
CA ILE A 100 -6.18 12.28 11.51
C ILE A 100 -6.41 13.65 12.17
N THR A 101 -7.26 13.68 13.20
CA THR A 101 -7.56 14.88 14.01
C THR A 101 -6.77 14.88 15.32
N SER A 102 -6.45 13.69 15.86
CA SER A 102 -5.53 13.54 16.98
C SER A 102 -4.84 12.17 16.94
N ALA A 103 -3.60 12.12 17.43
CA ALA A 103 -2.87 10.89 17.64
C ALA A 103 -2.04 11.01 18.92
N SER A 104 -2.08 9.98 19.76
CA SER A 104 -1.35 9.93 21.03
C SER A 104 -0.97 8.49 21.37
N ILE A 105 0.11 8.31 22.11
CA ILE A 105 0.45 7.04 22.73
C ILE A 105 -0.03 7.05 24.19
N ASP A 106 -0.53 5.92 24.70
CA ASP A 106 -0.79 5.77 26.12
C ASP A 106 0.36 5.11 26.88
N THR A 107 0.22 4.99 28.20
CA THR A 107 1.24 4.39 29.08
C THR A 107 1.45 2.89 28.85
N SER A 108 0.48 2.20 28.22
CA SER A 108 0.60 0.81 27.78
C SER A 108 1.33 0.67 26.44
N GLY A 109 1.59 1.77 25.74
CA GLY A 109 2.18 1.77 24.41
C GLY A 109 1.17 1.63 23.27
N GLU A 110 -0.14 1.65 23.58
CA GLU A 110 -1.18 1.65 22.55
C GLU A 110 -1.29 3.02 21.90
N VAL A 111 -1.37 3.03 20.58
CA VAL A 111 -1.51 4.27 19.80
C VAL A 111 -2.98 4.53 19.54
N LYS A 112 -3.49 5.61 20.13
CA LYS A 112 -4.87 6.07 19.95
C LYS A 112 -4.91 7.12 18.85
N ILE A 113 -5.77 6.90 17.87
CA ILE A 113 -5.88 7.75 16.69
C ILE A 113 -7.35 8.12 16.50
N ALA A 114 -7.64 9.42 16.42
CA ALA A 114 -8.92 9.93 15.97
C ALA A 114 -8.81 10.29 14.48
N TYR A 115 -9.67 9.68 13.66
CA TYR A 115 -9.71 9.87 12.22
C TYR A 115 -11.08 10.41 11.80
N SER A 116 -11.09 11.37 10.87
CA SER A 116 -12.30 11.96 10.31
C SER A 116 -12.30 11.87 8.79
N GLY A 117 -13.35 11.28 8.23
CA GLY A 117 -13.56 11.14 6.79
C GLY A 117 -13.79 9.69 6.38
N LYS A 118 -13.77 9.43 5.07
CA LYS A 118 -13.96 8.08 4.53
C LYS A 118 -12.70 7.24 4.73
N VAL A 119 -12.90 6.05 5.28
CA VAL A 119 -11.89 5.00 5.40
C VAL A 119 -12.03 4.05 4.20
N ILE A 120 -10.90 3.69 3.59
CA ILE A 120 -10.80 2.70 2.52
C ILE A 120 -10.30 1.37 3.10
N SER A 121 -9.25 1.39 3.91
CA SER A 121 -8.75 0.21 4.62
C SER A 121 -8.15 0.57 5.98
N ILE A 122 -8.11 -0.42 6.86
CA ILE A 122 -7.45 -0.37 8.17
C ILE A 122 -6.61 -1.64 8.32
N GLU A 123 -5.50 -1.57 9.05
CA GLU A 123 -4.67 -2.74 9.36
C GLU A 123 -5.42 -3.77 10.23
N ASN A 124 -5.03 -5.04 10.15
CA ASN A 124 -5.76 -6.14 10.78
C ASN A 124 -5.46 -6.32 12.29
N ASN A 125 -4.46 -5.63 12.82
CA ASN A 125 -3.99 -5.76 14.21
C ASN A 125 -4.54 -4.66 15.14
N ILE A 126 -5.63 -3.99 14.76
CA ILE A 126 -6.29 -3.00 15.61
C ILE A 126 -6.97 -3.70 16.80
N THR A 127 -6.61 -3.25 18.01
CA THR A 127 -7.15 -3.79 19.26
C THR A 127 -8.54 -3.27 19.60
N ASP A 128 -8.83 -1.99 19.30
CA ASP A 128 -10.12 -1.34 19.55
C ASP A 128 -10.45 -0.36 18.42
N LEU A 129 -11.63 -0.49 17.79
CA LEU A 129 -12.10 0.39 16.72
C LEU A 129 -13.41 1.09 17.14
N ARG A 130 -13.37 2.42 17.22
CA ARG A 130 -14.52 3.26 17.60
C ARG A 130 -14.89 4.23 16.48
N PHE A 131 -16.17 4.33 16.18
CA PHE A 131 -16.69 5.31 15.23
C PHE A 131 -17.87 6.07 15.84
N SER A 132 -18.06 7.30 15.38
CA SER A 132 -19.21 8.14 15.72
C SER A 132 -19.65 8.86 14.45
N VAL A 133 -20.95 8.82 14.17
CA VAL A 133 -21.53 9.40 12.96
C VAL A 133 -22.53 10.46 13.38
N LYS A 134 -22.45 11.64 12.77
CA LYS A 134 -23.51 12.65 12.90
C LYS A 134 -24.68 12.24 12.00
N PRO A 135 -25.92 12.28 12.48
CA PRO A 135 -27.09 11.98 11.67
C PRO A 135 -27.22 12.92 10.46
#